data_AF-A0A3M1EV79-F1
#
_entry.id   AF-A0A3M1EV79-F1
#
_cell.length_a   1.000
_cell.length_b   1.000
_cell.length_c   1.000
_cell.angle_alpha   90.00
_cell.angle_beta   90.00
_cell.angle_gamma   90.00
#
_symmetry.space_group_name_H-M   'P 1'
#
loop_
_entity.id
_entity.type
_entity.pdbx_description
1 polymer ?
#
loop_
_entity_poly.entity_id
_entity_poly.type
_entity_poly.pdbx_seq_one_letter_code
_entity_poly.pdbx_strand_id
1 'polypeptide(L)'
;MTLRNKTILIISVTLTGLIAIVYLVARLFLLGRFVAMEEAAVRQNVARAQNLLNRNLDTMHALAVDWAYWDDTLTFVQDKNPAYIASNLPNTTLTNLQLHFMVFANTDGEIVYSKWVNLETGQEAPLPE
;
A
#
# COMPACT_ATOMS: atom_id res chain seq x y z
N MET A 1 -28.62 14.59 -63.77
CA MET A 1 -27.33 14.28 -63.11
C MET A 1 -26.53 13.35 -63.99
N THR A 2 -25.25 13.63 -64.25
CA THR A 2 -24.37 12.68 -64.95
C THR A 2 -24.15 11.44 -64.08
N LEU A 3 -23.98 10.26 -64.69
CA LEU A 3 -23.79 8.99 -63.96
C LEU A 3 -22.74 9.11 -62.85
N ARG A 4 -21.65 9.85 -63.12
CA ARG A 4 -20.55 10.12 -62.20
C ARG A 4 -21.01 10.75 -60.87
N ASN A 5 -21.87 11.77 -60.91
CA ASN A 5 -22.35 12.42 -59.69
C ASN A 5 -23.26 11.50 -58.87
N LYS A 6 -24.02 10.62 -59.52
CA LYS A 6 -24.89 9.65 -58.84
C LYS A 6 -24.05 8.58 -58.11
N THR A 7 -22.98 8.09 -58.74
CA THR A 7 -22.07 7.12 -58.14
C THR A 7 -21.29 7.71 -56.96
N ILE A 8 -20.77 8.93 -57.10
CA ILE A 8 -20.06 9.63 -56.01
C ILE A 8 -20.98 9.86 -54.81
N LEU A 9 -22.24 10.26 -55.05
CA LEU A 9 -23.22 10.45 -53.99
C LEU A 9 -23.47 9.13 -53.22
N ILE A 10 -23.70 8.04 -53.95
CA ILE A 10 -23.96 6.73 -53.33
C ILE A 10 -22.78 6.29 -52.47
N ILE A 11 -21.55 6.37 -53.01
CA ILE A 11 -20.32 6.00 -52.27
C ILE A 11 -20.15 6.87 -51.02
N SER A 12 -20.39 8.17 -51.14
CA SER A 12 -20.23 9.09 -50.00
C SER A 12 -21.24 8.78 -48.89
N VAL A 13 -22.49 8.48 -49.26
CA VAL A 13 -23.55 8.12 -48.31
C VAL A 13 -23.24 6.78 -47.63
N THR A 14 -22.84 5.75 -48.39
CA THR A 14 -22.49 4.44 -47.79
C THR A 14 -21.27 4.54 -46.89
N LEU A 15 -20.23 5.27 -47.29
CA LEU A 15 -19.04 5.46 -46.47
C LEU A 15 -19.36 6.20 -45.17
N THR A 16 -20.17 7.27 -45.26
CA THR A 16 -20.61 8.03 -44.07
C THR A 16 -21.46 7.17 -43.15
N GLY A 17 -22.39 6.38 -43.71
CA GLY A 17 -23.20 5.44 -42.94
C GLY A 17 -22.35 4.40 -42.21
N LEU A 18 -21.34 3.85 -42.88
CA LEU A 18 -20.42 2.88 -42.28
C LEU A 18 -19.63 3.49 -41.11
N ILE A 19 -19.09 4.70 -41.30
CA ILE A 19 -18.36 5.42 -40.24
C ILE A 19 -19.28 5.72 -39.06
N ALA A 20 -20.51 6.17 -39.31
CA ALA A 20 -21.48 6.47 -38.27
C ALA A 20 -21.82 5.22 -37.45
N ILE A 21 -22.02 4.06 -38.10
CA ILE A 21 -22.29 2.78 -37.42
C ILE A 21 -21.11 2.38 -36.54
N VAL A 22 -19.87 2.41 -37.07
CA VAL A 22 -18.66 2.07 -36.30
C VAL A 22 -18.51 2.99 -35.09
N TYR A 23 -18.72 4.29 -35.27
CA TYR A 23 -18.68 5.27 -34.19
C TYR A 23 -19.74 4.98 -33.11
N LEU A 24 -20.97 4.67 -33.51
CA LEU A 24 -22.07 4.33 -32.60
C LEU A 24 -21.74 3.08 -31.77
N VAL A 25 -21.24 2.02 -32.41
CA VAL A 25 -20.84 0.79 -31.74
C VAL A 25 -19.70 1.06 -30.75
N ALA A 26 -18.65 1.78 -31.17
CA ALA A 26 -17.55 2.14 -30.30
C ALA A 26 -18.01 2.94 -29.07
N ARG A 27 -18.87 3.94 -29.28
CA ARG A 27 -19.35 4.80 -28.20
C ARG A 27 -20.28 4.07 -27.23
N LEU A 28 -21.21 3.25 -27.73
CA LEU A 28 -22.17 2.55 -26.89
C LEU A 28 -21.54 1.37 -26.14
N PHE A 29 -20.69 0.58 -26.81
CA PHE A 29 -20.19 -0.67 -26.25
C PHE A 29 -18.81 -0.57 -25.61
N LEU A 30 -17.88 0.20 -26.19
CA LEU A 30 -16.52 0.26 -25.65
C LEU A 30 -16.45 1.23 -24.47
N LEU A 31 -16.92 2.47 -24.63
CA LEU A 31 -16.72 3.50 -23.61
C LEU A 31 -17.39 3.15 -22.28
N GLY A 32 -18.65 2.73 -22.31
CA GLY A 32 -19.40 2.38 -21.09
C GLY A 32 -18.82 1.15 -20.37
N ARG A 33 -18.37 0.14 -21.11
CA ARG A 33 -17.72 -1.05 -20.53
C ARG A 33 -16.34 -0.73 -19.97
N PHE A 34 -15.58 0.13 -20.64
CA PHE A 34 -14.27 0.55 -20.15
C PHE A 34 -14.36 1.24 -18.79
N VAL A 35 -15.32 2.17 -18.61
CA VAL A 35 -15.50 2.87 -17.34
C VAL A 35 -15.84 1.91 -16.19
N ALA A 36 -16.76 0.96 -16.42
CA ALA A 36 -17.12 -0.01 -15.39
C ALA A 36 -15.94 -0.96 -15.05
N MET A 37 -15.17 -1.38 -16.05
CA MET A 37 -13.98 -2.21 -15.84
C MET A 37 -12.88 -1.45 -15.10
N GLU A 38 -12.67 -0.19 -15.44
CA GLU A 38 -11.70 0.69 -14.78
C GLU A 38 -12.08 0.91 -13.32
N GLU A 39 -13.35 1.20 -13.04
CA GLU A 39 -13.83 1.38 -11.66
C GLU A 39 -13.64 0.09 -10.84
N ALA A 40 -13.96 -1.07 -11.40
CA ALA A 40 -13.74 -2.36 -10.73
C ALA A 40 -12.25 -2.61 -10.46
N ALA A 41 -11.38 -2.31 -11.42
CA ALA A 41 -9.93 -2.46 -11.28
C ALA A 41 -9.37 -1.52 -10.20
N VAL A 42 -9.81 -0.26 -10.17
CA VAL A 42 -9.42 0.72 -9.15
C VAL A 42 -9.89 0.25 -7.77
N ARG A 43 -11.15 -0.16 -7.61
CA ARG A 43 -11.68 -0.71 -6.35
C ARG A 43 -10.87 -1.91 -5.87
N GLN A 44 -10.53 -2.84 -6.77
CA GLN A 44 -9.71 -4.00 -6.45
C GLN A 44 -8.28 -3.60 -6.03
N ASN A 45 -7.68 -2.61 -6.68
CA ASN A 45 -6.35 -2.10 -6.30
C ASN A 45 -6.36 -1.46 -4.91
N VAL A 46 -7.38 -0.66 -4.59
CA VAL A 46 -7.55 -0.06 -3.27
C VAL A 46 -7.72 -1.16 -2.21
N ALA A 47 -8.59 -2.14 -2.46
CA ALA A 47 -8.79 -3.26 -1.54
C ALA A 47 -7.48 -4.06 -1.32
N ARG A 48 -6.69 -4.27 -2.38
CA ARG A 48 -5.37 -4.91 -2.27
C ARG A 48 -4.41 -4.10 -1.41
N ALA A 49 -4.35 -2.79 -1.58
CA ALA A 49 -3.50 -1.91 -0.77
C ALA A 49 -3.92 -1.93 0.72
N GLN A 50 -5.23 -1.87 1.00
CA GLN A 50 -5.77 -1.98 2.35
C GLN A 50 -5.43 -3.33 3.00
N ASN A 51 -5.59 -4.43 2.26
CA ASN A 51 -5.25 -5.75 2.77
C ASN A 51 -3.75 -5.91 3.07
N LEU A 52 -2.87 -5.29 2.27
CA LEU A 52 -1.44 -5.29 2.55
C LEU A 52 -1.12 -4.48 3.83
N LEU A 53 -1.74 -3.31 3.99
CA LEU A 53 -1.56 -2.50 5.19
C LEU A 53 -2.03 -3.25 6.45
N ASN A 54 -3.22 -3.88 6.39
CA ASN A 54 -3.76 -4.64 7.52
C ASN A 54 -2.85 -5.81 7.90
N ARG A 55 -2.31 -6.56 6.94
CA ARG A 55 -1.36 -7.64 7.22
C ARG A 55 -0.09 -7.16 7.89
N ASN A 56 0.42 -6.00 7.50
CA ASN A 56 1.58 -5.39 8.15
C ASN A 56 1.25 -4.99 9.59
N LEU A 57 0.08 -4.39 9.83
CA LEU A 57 -0.39 -4.06 11.19
C LEU A 57 -0.57 -5.32 12.05
N ASP A 58 -1.17 -6.38 11.52
CA ASP A 58 -1.33 -7.65 12.24
C ASP A 58 0.03 -8.26 12.61
N THR A 59 1.01 -8.18 11.70
CA THR A 59 2.37 -8.65 11.96
C THR A 59 3.06 -7.84 13.05
N MET A 60 2.96 -6.50 12.99
CA MET A 60 3.50 -5.61 14.02
C MET A 60 2.80 -5.83 15.36
N HIS A 61 1.49 -6.08 15.37
CA HIS A 61 0.74 -6.40 16.58
C HIS A 61 1.20 -7.71 17.20
N ALA A 62 1.37 -8.77 16.41
CA ALA A 62 1.89 -10.05 16.89
C ALA A 62 3.29 -9.90 17.51
N LEU A 63 4.18 -9.14 16.89
CA LEU A 63 5.50 -8.82 17.44
C LEU A 63 5.41 -8.04 18.76
N ALA A 64 4.57 -7.01 18.81
CA ALA A 64 4.39 -6.23 20.03
C ALA A 64 3.88 -7.08 21.19
N VAL A 65 2.93 -7.98 20.92
CA VAL A 65 2.38 -8.92 21.91
C VAL A 65 3.45 -9.91 22.39
N ASP A 66 4.22 -10.50 21.46
CA ASP A 66 5.29 -11.44 21.80
C ASP A 66 6.34 -10.79 22.72
N TRP A 67 6.83 -9.61 22.36
CA TRP A 67 7.80 -8.87 23.17
C TRP A 67 7.24 -8.41 24.51
N ALA A 68 5.96 -8.03 24.57
CA ALA A 68 5.31 -7.61 25.81
C ALA A 68 5.09 -8.76 26.79
N TYR A 69 4.97 -10.01 26.31
CA TYR A 69 4.78 -11.18 27.17
C TYR A 69 6.06 -11.72 27.79
N TRP A 70 7.25 -11.32 27.31
CA TRP A 70 8.49 -11.80 27.89
C TRP A 70 8.68 -11.24 29.31
N ASP A 71 8.94 -12.14 30.27
CA ASP A 71 9.22 -11.76 31.67
C ASP A 71 10.39 -10.78 31.79
N ASP A 72 11.41 -10.93 30.93
CA ASP A 72 12.57 -10.03 30.87
C ASP A 72 12.16 -8.62 30.40
N THR A 73 11.22 -8.51 29.46
CA THR A 73 10.68 -7.21 29.02
C THR A 73 9.89 -6.54 30.13
N LEU A 74 9.08 -7.30 30.86
CA LEU A 74 8.33 -6.80 32.01
C LEU A 74 9.28 -6.24 33.08
N THR A 75 10.36 -6.98 33.37
CA THR A 75 11.41 -6.55 34.30
C THR A 75 12.11 -5.28 33.80
N PHE A 76 12.49 -5.25 32.52
CA PHE A 76 13.13 -4.10 31.89
C PHE A 76 12.29 -2.81 31.96
N VAL A 77 10.98 -2.91 31.77
CA VAL A 77 10.07 -1.75 31.86
C VAL A 77 10.07 -1.15 33.29
N GLN A 78 10.33 -1.97 34.31
CA GLN A 78 10.37 -1.54 35.71
C GLN A 78 11.76 -1.01 36.13
N ASP A 79 12.83 -1.69 35.74
CA ASP A 79 14.19 -1.42 36.24
C ASP A 79 15.09 -0.63 35.27
N LYS A 80 14.68 -0.51 34.00
CA LYS A 80 15.43 0.11 32.90
C LYS A 80 16.85 -0.42 32.78
N ASN A 81 17.06 -1.73 33.02
CA ASN A 81 18.42 -2.24 33.10
C ASN A 81 19.15 -2.13 31.74
N PRO A 82 20.40 -1.62 31.72
CA PRO A 82 21.18 -1.49 30.48
C PRO A 82 21.57 -2.83 29.85
N ALA A 83 21.59 -3.92 30.62
CA ALA A 83 21.98 -5.24 30.13
C ALA A 83 20.98 -5.77 29.09
N TYR A 84 19.68 -5.54 29.32
CA TYR A 84 18.61 -5.88 28.40
C TYR A 84 18.75 -5.15 27.07
N ILE A 85 19.10 -3.86 27.10
CA ILE A 85 19.33 -3.07 25.88
C ILE A 85 20.49 -3.66 25.08
N ALA A 86 21.59 -4.01 25.76
CA ALA A 86 22.77 -4.58 25.11
C ALA A 86 22.53 -5.99 24.53
N SER A 87 21.73 -6.83 25.20
CA SER A 87 21.47 -8.21 24.76
C SER A 87 20.33 -8.33 23.75
N ASN A 88 19.25 -7.58 23.94
CA ASN A 88 17.99 -7.75 23.20
C ASN A 88 17.73 -6.64 22.17
N LEU A 89 18.27 -5.43 22.38
CA LEU A 89 18.01 -4.27 21.52
C LEU A 89 19.23 -3.75 20.71
N PRO A 90 20.17 -4.59 20.21
CA PRO A 90 21.13 -4.14 19.20
C PRO A 90 20.39 -3.72 17.91
N ASN A 91 21.04 -2.90 17.08
CA ASN A 91 20.43 -2.42 15.82
C ASN A 91 19.99 -3.59 14.92
N THR A 92 20.74 -4.69 14.98
CA THR A 92 20.46 -5.92 14.24
C THR A 92 19.11 -6.54 14.58
N THR A 93 18.62 -6.38 15.81
CA THR A 93 17.26 -6.83 16.20
C THR A 93 16.22 -6.13 15.35
N LEU A 94 16.27 -4.80 15.27
CA LEU A 94 15.30 -4.01 14.51
C LEU A 94 15.42 -4.27 12.99
N THR A 95 16.64 -4.39 12.46
CA THR A 95 16.83 -4.71 11.04
C THR A 95 16.31 -6.11 10.69
N ASN A 96 16.50 -7.09 11.57
CA ASN A 96 15.99 -8.45 11.37
C ASN A 96 14.46 -8.52 11.46
N LEU A 97 13.87 -7.75 12.37
CA LEU A 97 12.42 -7.62 12.50
C LEU A 97 11.80 -6.70 11.42
N GLN A 98 12.62 -6.07 10.57
CA GLN A 98 12.17 -5.08 9.58
C GLN A 98 11.39 -3.92 10.20
N LEU A 99 11.81 -3.49 11.40
CA LEU A 99 11.20 -2.39 12.14
C LEU A 99 12.10 -1.17 12.09
N HIS A 100 11.54 -0.03 11.68
CA HIS A 100 12.23 1.25 11.79
C HIS A 100 12.34 1.72 13.24
N PHE A 101 11.42 1.31 14.11
CA PHE A 101 11.43 1.73 15.50
C PHE A 101 10.78 0.72 16.42
N MET A 102 11.13 0.82 17.71
CA MET A 102 10.50 0.09 18.79
C MET A 102 10.42 1.00 20.02
N VAL A 103 9.26 1.00 20.68
CA VAL A 103 8.99 1.84 21.86
C VAL A 103 8.48 0.96 22.98
N PHE A 104 9.10 1.08 24.15
CA PHE A 104 8.69 0.44 25.39
C PHE A 104 8.08 1.49 26.30
N ALA A 105 6.86 1.27 26.76
CA ALA A 105 6.14 2.15 27.67
C ALA A 105 5.70 1.38 28.92
N ASN A 106 5.59 2.09 30.04
CA ASN A 106 5.02 1.53 31.27
C ASN A 106 3.49 1.53 31.24
N THR A 107 2.85 0.99 32.29
CA THR A 107 1.39 0.91 32.40
C THR A 107 0.70 2.27 32.50
N ASP A 108 1.44 3.32 32.86
CA ASP A 108 0.95 4.71 32.92
C ASP A 108 1.07 5.42 31.55
N GLY A 109 1.60 4.72 30.53
CA GLY A 109 1.78 5.24 29.17
C GLY A 109 3.05 6.08 28.99
N GLU A 110 3.94 6.13 29.98
CA GLU A 110 5.21 6.84 29.87
C GLU A 110 6.22 6.00 29.09
N ILE A 111 6.92 6.64 28.15
CA ILE A 111 7.98 5.99 27.38
C ILE A 111 9.17 5.71 28.28
N VAL A 112 9.50 4.43 28.45
CA VAL A 112 10.64 3.95 29.22
C VAL A 112 11.89 3.92 28.35
N TYR A 113 11.75 3.47 27.11
CA TYR A 113 12.84 3.39 26.14
C TYR A 113 12.28 3.45 24.72
N SER A 114 13.05 4.02 23.80
CA SER A 114 12.71 4.04 22.38
C SER A 114 13.97 3.92 21.54
N LYS A 115 13.86 3.28 20.38
CA LYS A 115 14.94 3.16 19.43
C LYS A 115 14.45 3.34 18.00
N TRP A 116 15.23 4.03 17.19
CA TRP A 116 15.01 4.18 15.75
C TRP A 116 16.23 3.70 14.95
N VAL A 117 16.00 2.93 13.89
CA VAL A 117 17.04 2.43 13.00
C VAL A 117 16.65 2.71 11.56
N ASN A 118 17.61 3.20 10.78
CA ASN A 118 17.48 3.24 9.34
C ASN A 118 17.75 1.83 8.79
N LEU A 119 16.74 1.24 8.14
CA LEU A 119 16.84 -0.13 7.61
C LEU A 119 17.83 -0.28 6.44
N GLU A 120 18.14 0.80 5.73
CA GLU A 120 19.10 0.78 4.62
C GLU A 120 20.56 0.76 5.13
N THR A 121 20.85 1.54 6.17
CA THR A 121 22.21 1.67 6.72
C THR A 121 22.46 0.74 7.91
N GLY A 122 21.41 0.23 8.54
CA GLY A 122 21.47 -0.54 9.80
C GLY A 122 21.94 0.29 11.00
N GLN A 123 22.01 1.62 10.85
CA GLN A 123 22.47 2.53 11.89
C GLN A 123 21.31 3.18 12.62
N GLU A 124 21.57 3.55 13.87
CA GLU A 124 20.61 4.31 14.67
C GLU A 124 20.36 5.67 14.01
N ALA A 125 19.09 6.04 13.92
CA ALA A 125 18.65 7.29 13.32
C ALA A 125 17.99 8.16 14.39
N PRO A 126 18.10 9.49 14.32
CA PRO A 126 17.31 10.35 15.18
C PRO A 126 15.82 10.12 14.92
N LEU A 127 15.02 10.28 15.97
CA LEU A 127 13.57 10.40 15.90
C LEU A 127 13.20 11.37 14.76
N PRO A 128 12.38 10.97 13.77
CA PRO A 128 11.82 11.91 12.80
C PRO A 128 10.99 12.97 13.54
N GLU A 129 11.17 14.25 13.19
CA GLU A 129 10.30 15.36 13.65
C GLU A 129 8.87 15.23 13.13
#